data_AF-A0A6L8WA55-F1
#
_entry.id   AF-A0A6L8WA55-F1
#
_cell.length_a   1.000
_cell.length_b   1.000
_cell.length_c   1.000
_cell.angle_alpha   90.00
_cell.angle_beta   90.00
_cell.angle_gamma   90.00
#
_symmetry.space_group_name_H-M   'P 1'
#
loop_
_entity.id
_entity.type
_entity.pdbx_description
1 polymer ?
#
loop_
_entity_poly.entity_id
_entity_poly.type
_entity_poly.pdbx_seq_one_letter_code
_entity_poly.pdbx_strand_id
1 'polypeptide(L)'
;MIFMKYDKNYSLLAAELLTPRDNLPWNNERVMRNFWMRPFLIDNQVTRAYVESVLLKENKERTILRDTVEGELVGLSAVKHRFWLAEYRFLEKLMTFRQLAIYAPAFLSLSRIMPKKLVFNRRLVVQKYLELHPLPKGFFVTKVCRQFVRSSVLLYSAEKLIGATDKFISLVIRSADQSRAANCHRVAMQLRALHLMSDQEICDQFKCEEEYLSELVLLERLARYYRLAVDDIFRISAAEIKHFWDVQC
;
A
#
# COMPACT_ATOMS: atom_id res chain seq x y z
N MET A 1 44.77 20.34 -27.47
CA MET A 1 43.37 20.54 -27.89
C MET A 1 42.73 19.17 -28.04
N ILE A 2 42.22 18.60 -26.93
CA ILE A 2 41.61 17.26 -26.91
C ILE A 2 40.10 17.46 -27.02
N PHE A 3 39.57 17.22 -28.22
CA PHE A 3 38.15 17.02 -28.40
C PHE A 3 37.79 15.60 -27.96
N MET A 4 37.42 15.44 -26.68
CA MET A 4 36.59 14.30 -26.30
C MET A 4 35.15 14.65 -26.67
N LYS A 5 34.74 14.19 -27.85
CA LYS A 5 33.33 14.03 -28.21
C LYS A 5 32.71 13.02 -27.24
N TYR A 6 32.01 13.50 -26.23
CA TYR A 6 31.01 12.70 -25.53
C TYR A 6 29.83 12.51 -26.49
N ASP A 7 29.88 11.44 -27.26
CA ASP A 7 28.81 11.05 -28.16
C ASP A 7 27.98 9.94 -27.50
N LYS A 8 26.67 10.20 -27.39
CA LYS A 8 25.54 9.29 -27.10
C LYS A 8 25.31 8.81 -25.66
N ASN A 9 24.57 9.63 -24.92
CA ASN A 9 23.34 9.26 -24.16
C ASN A 9 23.21 7.79 -23.71
N TYR A 10 24.04 7.34 -22.78
CA TYR A 10 23.58 6.35 -21.81
C TYR A 10 22.81 7.13 -20.75
N SER A 11 21.52 7.34 -21.00
CA SER A 11 20.63 7.78 -19.93
C SER A 11 20.62 6.65 -18.90
N LEU A 12 21.38 6.83 -17.82
CA LEU A 12 21.38 5.89 -16.70
C LEU A 12 19.93 5.67 -16.27
N LEU A 13 19.52 4.41 -16.08
CA LEU A 13 18.16 4.12 -15.67
C LEU A 13 18.00 4.50 -14.19
N ALA A 14 16.89 5.15 -13.87
CA ALA A 14 16.48 5.47 -12.51
C ALA A 14 16.53 4.27 -11.54
N ALA A 15 16.30 3.06 -12.07
CA ALA A 15 16.35 1.81 -11.31
C ALA A 15 17.74 1.53 -10.71
N GLU A 16 18.81 2.03 -11.33
CA GLU A 16 20.19 1.84 -10.87
C GLU A 16 20.51 2.70 -9.64
N LEU A 17 19.67 3.68 -9.31
CA LEU A 17 19.80 4.49 -8.10
C LEU A 17 19.17 3.84 -6.86
N LEU A 18 18.59 2.64 -7.00
CA LEU A 18 17.94 1.92 -5.91
C LEU A 18 18.91 0.93 -5.26
N THR A 19 19.93 1.46 -4.60
CA THR A 19 20.78 0.67 -3.71
C THR A 19 20.22 0.75 -2.28
N PRO A 20 19.97 -0.39 -1.61
CA PRO A 20 19.61 -0.39 -0.19
C PRO A 20 20.67 0.34 0.64
N ARG A 21 20.26 1.07 1.66
CA ARG A 21 21.21 1.64 2.63
C ARG A 21 21.61 0.58 3.65
N ASP A 22 22.91 0.52 3.93
CA ASP A 22 23.48 -0.39 4.90
C ASP A 22 23.28 0.11 6.34
N ASN A 23 23.24 -0.83 7.29
CA ASN A 23 23.30 -0.56 8.74
C ASN A 23 22.21 0.38 9.31
N LEU A 24 21.02 0.39 8.70
CA LEU A 24 19.89 1.17 9.22
C LEU A 24 19.43 0.66 10.59
N PRO A 25 19.16 1.54 11.57
CA PRO A 25 18.76 1.18 12.93
C PRO A 25 17.27 0.78 12.99
N TRP A 26 16.92 -0.33 12.36
CA TRP A 26 15.53 -0.78 12.27
C TRP A 26 14.87 -0.92 13.64
N ASN A 27 13.67 -0.36 13.75
CA ASN A 27 12.84 -0.60 14.93
C ASN A 27 12.18 -1.98 14.76
N ASN A 28 12.58 -2.96 15.58
CA ASN A 28 12.06 -4.32 15.51
C ASN A 28 10.58 -4.45 15.95
N GLU A 29 9.90 -3.34 16.22
CA GLU A 29 8.48 -3.29 16.46
C GLU A 29 7.67 -3.80 15.26
N ARG A 30 6.79 -4.76 15.53
CA ARG A 30 5.86 -5.32 14.56
C ARG A 30 4.68 -4.36 14.35
N VAL A 31 4.84 -3.41 13.43
CA VAL A 31 3.76 -2.48 13.05
C VAL A 31 2.97 -3.03 11.86
N MET A 32 1.64 -3.02 11.96
CA MET A 32 0.77 -3.35 10.83
C MET A 32 0.65 -2.13 9.90
N ARG A 33 1.48 -2.08 8.86
CA ARG A 33 1.29 -1.13 7.74
C ARG A 33 0.34 -1.76 6.73
N ASN A 34 -0.89 -1.25 6.63
CA ASN A 34 -1.85 -1.79 5.67
C ASN A 34 -1.75 -1.09 4.30
N PHE A 35 -2.36 -1.70 3.28
CA PHE A 35 -2.37 -1.20 1.89
C PHE A 35 -2.84 0.26 1.73
N TRP A 36 -3.66 0.77 2.66
CA TRP A 36 -4.19 2.13 2.63
C TRP A 36 -3.24 3.18 3.22
N MET A 37 -2.09 2.76 3.76
CA MET A 37 -1.03 3.64 4.27
C MET A 37 0.08 3.91 3.24
N ARG A 38 -0.13 3.50 1.99
CA ARG A 38 0.77 3.83 0.89
C ARG A 38 0.57 5.29 0.47
N PRO A 39 1.61 5.93 -0.08
CA PRO A 39 1.52 7.34 -0.47
C PRO A 39 0.63 7.59 -1.68
N PHE A 40 0.63 6.62 -2.60
CA PHE A 40 -0.18 6.57 -3.80
C PHE A 40 -0.42 5.11 -4.21
N LEU A 41 -1.35 4.92 -5.14
CA LEU A 41 -1.71 3.64 -5.72
C LEU A 41 -1.48 3.67 -7.24
N ILE A 42 -0.90 2.60 -7.77
CA ILE A 42 -0.68 2.39 -9.22
C ILE A 42 -1.34 1.07 -9.59
N ASP A 43 -2.33 1.11 -10.48
CA ASP A 43 -3.02 -0.09 -10.99
C ASP A 43 -2.54 -0.40 -12.41
N ASN A 44 -1.39 -1.07 -12.52
CA ASN A 44 -0.84 -1.54 -13.78
C ASN A 44 -0.47 -3.03 -13.71
N GLN A 45 -0.02 -3.61 -14.82
CA GLN A 45 0.35 -5.02 -14.88
C GLN A 45 1.55 -5.37 -13.99
N VAL A 46 2.49 -4.44 -13.80
CA VAL A 46 3.72 -4.65 -13.04
C VAL A 46 3.42 -4.73 -11.55
N THR A 47 2.59 -3.81 -11.04
CA THR A 47 2.14 -3.84 -9.64
C THR A 47 1.33 -5.10 -9.36
N ARG A 48 0.44 -5.51 -10.28
CA ARG A 48 -0.34 -6.76 -10.14
C ARG A 48 0.56 -8.00 -10.13
N ALA A 49 1.46 -8.14 -11.10
CA ALA A 49 2.41 -9.26 -11.16
C ALA A 49 3.35 -9.29 -9.94
N TYR A 50 3.75 -8.12 -9.42
CA TYR A 50 4.53 -8.03 -8.20
C TYR A 50 3.74 -8.60 -7.00
N VAL A 51 2.52 -8.12 -6.78
CA VAL A 51 1.66 -8.61 -5.69
C VAL A 51 1.41 -10.11 -5.82
N GLU A 52 1.08 -10.60 -7.00
CA GLU A 52 0.91 -12.04 -7.27
C GLU A 52 2.17 -12.84 -6.94
N SER A 53 3.36 -12.33 -7.28
CA SER A 53 4.62 -12.99 -6.97
C SER A 53 4.91 -13.05 -5.46
N VAL A 54 4.53 -12.00 -4.70
CA VAL A 54 4.64 -12.01 -3.23
C VAL A 54 3.69 -13.03 -2.65
N LEU A 55 2.43 -13.03 -3.07
CA LEU A 55 1.42 -13.98 -2.59
C LEU A 55 1.79 -15.43 -2.89
N LEU A 56 2.41 -15.69 -4.04
CA LEU A 56 2.88 -17.02 -4.42
C LEU A 56 4.03 -17.49 -3.52
N LYS A 57 4.99 -16.61 -3.23
CA LYS A 57 6.12 -16.92 -2.33
C LYS A 57 5.65 -17.24 -0.91
N GLU A 58 4.65 -16.53 -0.43
CA GLU A 58 4.08 -16.69 0.91
C GLU A 58 3.00 -17.78 0.99
N ASN A 59 2.69 -18.49 -0.10
CA ASN A 59 1.47 -19.30 -0.19
C ASN A 59 1.40 -20.41 0.88
N LYS A 60 2.55 -20.99 1.24
CA LYS A 60 2.63 -22.05 2.25
C LYS A 60 2.28 -21.51 3.64
N GLU A 61 2.94 -20.44 4.06
CA GLU A 61 2.74 -19.78 5.36
C GLU A 61 1.31 -19.26 5.50
N ARG A 62 0.78 -18.68 4.42
CA ARG A 62 -0.59 -18.17 4.36
C ARG A 62 -1.63 -19.27 4.48
N THR A 63 -1.38 -20.43 3.87
CA THR A 63 -2.27 -21.59 3.98
C THR A 63 -2.31 -22.09 5.42
N ILE A 64 -1.16 -22.22 6.09
CA ILE A 64 -1.08 -22.61 7.50
C ILE A 64 -1.85 -21.62 8.39
N LEU A 65 -1.65 -20.32 8.19
CA LEU A 65 -2.37 -19.29 8.95
C LEU A 65 -3.87 -19.31 8.68
N ARG A 66 -4.28 -19.54 7.43
CA ARG A 66 -5.69 -19.66 7.04
C ARG A 66 -6.34 -20.86 7.73
N ASP A 67 -5.69 -22.02 7.73
CA ASP A 67 -6.21 -23.23 8.37
C ASP A 67 -6.35 -23.03 9.89
N THR A 68 -5.39 -22.33 10.50
CA THR A 68 -5.45 -21.94 11.92
C THR A 68 -6.65 -21.04 12.20
N VAL A 69 -6.84 -19.98 11.41
CA VAL A 69 -7.97 -19.06 11.54
C VAL A 69 -9.30 -19.77 11.30
N GLU A 70 -9.37 -20.64 10.29
CA GLU A 70 -10.57 -21.43 9.97
C GLU A 70 -10.93 -22.35 11.14
N GLY A 71 -9.94 -23.05 11.72
CA GLY A 71 -10.10 -23.86 12.93
C GLY A 71 -10.66 -23.07 14.12
N GLU A 72 -10.14 -21.87 14.37
CA GLU A 72 -10.62 -20.99 15.44
C GLU A 72 -12.05 -20.47 15.23
N LEU A 73 -12.52 -20.42 13.98
CA LEU A 73 -13.88 -20.00 13.65
C LEU A 73 -14.89 -21.15 13.72
N VAL A 74 -14.47 -22.43 13.80
CA VAL A 74 -15.35 -23.61 13.83
C VAL A 74 -16.36 -23.56 14.99
N GLY A 75 -15.98 -22.93 16.11
CA GLY A 75 -16.88 -22.75 17.26
C GLY A 75 -18.06 -21.79 17.01
N LEU A 76 -18.10 -21.09 15.88
CA LEU A 76 -19.21 -20.20 15.51
C LEU A 76 -20.32 -20.96 14.79
N SER A 77 -21.55 -20.43 14.83
CA SER A 77 -22.64 -20.96 14.01
C SER A 77 -22.28 -20.91 12.52
N ALA A 78 -22.78 -21.88 11.72
CA ALA A 78 -22.45 -22.01 10.30
C ALA A 78 -22.66 -20.73 9.47
N VAL A 79 -23.62 -19.88 9.84
CA VAL A 79 -23.86 -18.58 9.20
C VAL A 79 -22.76 -17.57 9.56
N LYS A 80 -22.38 -17.50 10.83
CA LYS A 80 -21.29 -16.61 11.30
C LYS A 80 -19.94 -17.07 10.76
N HIS A 81 -19.67 -18.38 10.78
CA HIS A 81 -18.46 -18.98 10.23
C HIS A 81 -18.24 -18.56 8.77
N ARG A 82 -19.23 -18.83 7.90
CA ARG A 82 -19.14 -18.47 6.46
C ARG A 82 -18.94 -16.98 6.24
N PHE A 83 -19.62 -16.14 7.01
CA PHE A 83 -19.47 -14.69 6.92
C PHE A 83 -18.03 -14.26 7.26
N TRP A 84 -17.53 -14.65 8.43
CA TRP A 84 -16.21 -14.23 8.89
C TRP A 84 -15.09 -14.82 8.04
N LEU A 85 -15.17 -16.08 7.63
CA LEU A 85 -14.19 -16.67 6.71
C LEU A 85 -14.11 -15.89 5.39
N ALA A 86 -15.25 -15.43 4.85
CA ALA A 86 -15.27 -14.61 3.65
C ALA A 86 -14.65 -13.21 3.86
N GLU A 87 -14.76 -12.63 5.06
CA GLU A 87 -14.09 -11.37 5.40
C GLU A 87 -12.58 -11.57 5.59
N TYR A 88 -12.16 -12.66 6.22
CA TYR A 88 -10.75 -13.03 6.34
C TYR A 88 -10.10 -13.21 4.97
N ARG A 89 -10.69 -14.04 4.09
CA ARG A 89 -10.21 -14.26 2.72
C ARG A 89 -10.18 -12.99 1.87
N PHE A 90 -10.99 -11.99 2.20
CA PHE A 90 -10.92 -10.70 1.54
C PHE A 90 -9.69 -9.90 1.99
N LEU A 91 -9.42 -9.83 3.30
CA LEU A 91 -8.24 -9.17 3.84
C LEU A 91 -6.95 -9.88 3.44
N GLU A 92 -6.99 -11.21 3.32
CA GLU A 92 -5.90 -12.02 2.80
C GLU A 92 -5.41 -11.45 1.45
N LYS A 93 -6.30 -11.08 0.54
CA LYS A 93 -5.92 -10.53 -0.77
C LYS A 93 -5.24 -9.15 -0.73
N LEU A 94 -5.31 -8.44 0.40
CA LEU A 94 -4.85 -7.06 0.53
C LEU A 94 -3.55 -6.93 1.35
N MET A 95 -3.10 -8.01 1.98
CA MET A 95 -2.05 -7.99 2.98
C MET A 95 -0.98 -9.04 2.70
N THR A 96 0.26 -8.72 3.03
CA THR A 96 1.37 -9.68 3.11
C THR A 96 1.12 -10.67 4.27
N PHE A 97 1.83 -11.80 4.26
CA PHE A 97 1.72 -12.79 5.32
C PHE A 97 2.04 -12.18 6.69
N ARG A 98 3.09 -11.37 6.78
CA ARG A 98 3.48 -10.70 8.03
C ARG A 98 2.39 -9.79 8.57
N GLN A 99 1.76 -9.00 7.70
CA GLN A 99 0.63 -8.14 8.07
C GLN A 99 -0.56 -8.98 8.56
N LEU A 100 -0.88 -10.09 7.88
CA LEU A 100 -1.92 -11.01 8.30
C LEU A 100 -1.62 -11.68 9.64
N ALA A 101 -0.38 -12.11 9.87
CA ALA A 101 0.02 -12.74 11.12
C ALA A 101 -0.12 -11.80 12.32
N ILE A 102 0.19 -10.50 12.14
CA ILE A 102 -0.02 -9.47 13.17
C ILE A 102 -1.52 -9.20 13.37
N TYR A 103 -2.30 -9.20 12.29
CA TYR A 103 -3.72 -8.86 12.31
C TYR A 103 -4.65 -9.99 12.79
N ALA A 104 -4.31 -11.25 12.52
CA ALA A 104 -5.16 -12.41 12.75
C ALA A 104 -5.71 -12.52 14.18
N PRO A 105 -4.94 -12.26 15.26
CA PRO A 105 -5.49 -12.28 16.62
C PRO A 105 -6.63 -11.27 16.81
N ALA A 106 -6.44 -10.03 16.36
CA ALA A 106 -7.47 -8.99 16.45
C ALA A 106 -8.71 -9.35 15.61
N PHE A 107 -8.51 -9.95 14.43
CA PHE A 107 -9.59 -10.46 13.61
C PHE A 107 -10.43 -11.53 14.31
N LEU A 108 -9.79 -12.48 14.99
CA LEU A 108 -10.48 -13.53 15.74
C LEU A 108 -11.22 -12.96 16.94
N SER A 109 -10.68 -11.96 17.63
CA SER A 109 -11.42 -11.25 18.69
C SER A 109 -12.65 -10.54 18.11
N LEU A 110 -12.50 -9.82 16.99
CA LEU A 110 -13.60 -9.16 16.30
C LEU A 110 -14.69 -10.15 15.86
N SER A 111 -14.32 -11.34 15.37
CA SER A 111 -15.29 -12.33 14.88
C SER A 111 -16.23 -12.86 15.98
N ARG A 112 -15.74 -12.86 17.23
CA ARG A 112 -16.47 -13.29 18.42
C ARG A 112 -17.42 -12.21 18.93
N ILE A 113 -16.97 -10.96 18.98
CA ILE A 113 -17.68 -9.85 19.64
C ILE A 113 -18.55 -9.02 18.68
N MET A 114 -18.18 -8.92 17.40
CA MET A 114 -18.83 -8.01 16.47
C MET A 114 -20.00 -8.71 15.74
N PRO A 115 -21.24 -8.21 15.85
CA PRO A 115 -22.34 -8.79 15.09
C PRO A 115 -22.25 -8.38 13.62
N LYS A 116 -22.67 -9.29 12.72
CA LYS A 116 -22.74 -9.06 11.26
C LYS A 116 -23.41 -7.72 10.93
N LYS A 117 -24.54 -7.40 11.57
CA LYS A 117 -25.28 -6.14 11.36
C LYS A 117 -24.42 -4.90 11.62
N LEU A 118 -23.55 -4.92 12.62
CA LEU A 118 -22.66 -3.80 12.91
C LEU A 118 -21.61 -3.61 11.80
N VAL A 119 -21.11 -4.69 11.19
CA VAL A 119 -20.20 -4.59 10.04
C VAL A 119 -20.88 -3.88 8.87
N PHE A 120 -22.11 -4.26 8.53
CA PHE A 120 -22.88 -3.60 7.47
C PHE A 120 -23.18 -2.14 7.79
N ASN A 121 -23.61 -1.84 9.02
CA ASN A 121 -23.88 -0.46 9.43
C ASN A 121 -22.63 0.43 9.30
N ARG A 122 -21.47 -0.05 9.76
CA ARG A 122 -20.20 0.69 9.63
C ARG A 122 -19.82 0.88 8.16
N ARG A 123 -20.06 -0.11 7.29
CA ARG A 123 -19.82 0.02 5.84
C ARG A 123 -20.70 1.10 5.23
N LEU A 124 -21.98 1.14 5.60
CA LEU A 124 -22.91 2.19 5.14
C LEU A 124 -22.47 3.58 5.58
N VAL A 125 -21.98 3.73 6.82
CA VAL A 125 -21.44 5.01 7.32
C VAL A 125 -20.24 5.45 6.48
N VAL A 126 -19.25 4.57 6.26
CA VAL A 126 -18.07 4.89 5.44
C VAL A 126 -18.49 5.21 4.00
N GLN A 127 -19.38 4.42 3.42
CA GLN A 127 -19.87 4.63 2.07
C GLN A 127 -20.56 6.00 1.93
N LYS A 128 -21.50 6.32 2.83
CA LYS A 128 -22.17 7.62 2.84
C LYS A 128 -21.18 8.77 3.03
N TYR A 129 -20.19 8.58 3.90
CA TYR A 129 -19.15 9.59 4.09
C TYR A 129 -18.33 9.83 2.82
N LEU A 130 -17.94 8.77 2.09
CA LEU A 130 -17.26 8.91 0.80
C LEU A 130 -18.15 9.58 -0.26
N GLU A 131 -19.45 9.31 -0.27
CA GLU A 131 -20.41 9.92 -1.19
C GLU A 131 -20.59 11.43 -0.98
N LEU A 132 -20.32 11.92 0.24
CA LEU A 132 -20.35 13.36 0.55
C LEU A 132 -19.10 14.12 0.06
N HIS A 133 -18.06 13.41 -0.38
CA HIS A 133 -16.80 14.02 -0.84
C HIS A 133 -16.70 13.99 -2.37
N PRO A 134 -16.15 15.05 -3.00
CA PRO A 134 -16.01 15.13 -4.45
C PRO A 134 -14.85 14.24 -4.93
N LEU A 135 -15.10 12.93 -5.04
CA LEU A 135 -14.12 11.98 -5.57
C LEU A 135 -14.14 11.97 -7.11
N PRO A 136 -12.98 11.89 -7.78
CA PRO A 136 -12.91 11.72 -9.22
C PRO A 136 -13.68 10.47 -9.69
N LYS A 137 -14.40 10.57 -10.80
CA LYS A 137 -15.14 9.44 -11.36
C LYS A 137 -14.21 8.55 -12.17
N GLY A 138 -14.36 7.23 -12.03
CA GLY A 138 -13.61 6.27 -12.82
C GLY A 138 -13.70 4.85 -12.28
N PHE A 139 -13.33 3.87 -13.13
CA PHE A 139 -13.33 2.45 -12.75
C PHE A 139 -12.35 2.18 -11.60
N PHE A 140 -11.13 2.73 -11.69
CA PHE A 140 -10.11 2.61 -10.65
C PHE A 140 -10.63 3.12 -9.30
N VAL A 141 -11.13 4.36 -9.25
CA VAL A 141 -11.66 4.98 -8.03
C VAL A 141 -12.81 4.15 -7.44
N THR A 142 -13.76 3.72 -8.27
CA THR A 142 -14.88 2.89 -7.83
C THR A 142 -14.40 1.56 -7.22
N LYS A 143 -13.43 0.91 -7.86
CA LYS A 143 -12.83 -0.35 -7.39
C LYS A 143 -12.17 -0.18 -6.02
N VAL A 144 -11.31 0.83 -5.85
CA VAL A 144 -10.61 1.06 -4.58
C VAL A 144 -11.55 1.51 -3.46
N CYS A 145 -12.57 2.34 -3.76
CA CYS A 145 -13.58 2.72 -2.77
C CYS A 145 -14.34 1.51 -2.23
N ARG A 146 -14.77 0.58 -3.11
CA ARG A 146 -15.42 -0.67 -2.68
C ARG A 146 -14.50 -1.51 -1.79
N GLN A 147 -13.23 -1.61 -2.14
CA GLN A 147 -12.25 -2.36 -1.34
C GLN A 147 -12.01 -1.71 0.02
N PHE A 148 -11.90 -0.38 0.06
CA PHE A 148 -11.72 0.38 1.29
C PHE A 148 -12.93 0.29 2.21
N VAL A 149 -14.15 0.50 1.71
CA VAL A 149 -15.39 0.33 2.51
C VAL A 149 -15.43 -1.05 3.14
N ARG A 150 -15.07 -2.10 2.39
CA ARG A 150 -15.12 -3.47 2.90
C ARG A 150 -14.06 -3.75 3.97
N SER A 151 -12.84 -3.27 3.79
CA SER A 151 -11.70 -3.54 4.69
C SER A 151 -11.62 -2.59 5.88
N SER A 152 -11.86 -1.30 5.70
CA SER A 152 -11.67 -0.25 6.72
C SER A 152 -12.40 -0.54 8.04
N VAL A 153 -13.63 -1.05 7.96
CA VAL A 153 -14.43 -1.40 9.16
C VAL A 153 -13.84 -2.54 9.98
N LEU A 154 -12.95 -3.34 9.39
CA LEU A 154 -12.24 -4.44 10.03
C LEU A 154 -10.85 -3.99 10.51
N LEU A 155 -10.22 -3.07 9.79
CA LEU A 155 -8.85 -2.61 10.06
C LEU A 155 -8.76 -1.47 11.06
N TYR A 156 -9.81 -0.67 11.20
CA TYR A 156 -9.82 0.51 12.05
C TYR A 156 -10.90 0.39 13.13
N SER A 157 -10.61 0.89 14.33
CA SER A 157 -11.62 1.08 15.39
C SER A 157 -12.65 2.14 14.96
N ALA A 158 -13.80 2.19 15.63
CA ALA A 158 -14.85 3.16 15.32
C ALA A 158 -14.35 4.60 15.42
N GLU A 159 -13.60 4.92 16.47
CA GLU A 159 -13.02 6.24 16.74
C GLU A 159 -12.06 6.72 15.65
N LYS A 160 -11.31 5.79 15.05
CA LYS A 160 -10.29 6.11 14.03
C LYS A 160 -10.82 6.00 12.59
N LEU A 161 -12.04 5.51 12.41
CA LEU A 161 -12.56 5.14 11.08
C LEU A 161 -12.72 6.36 10.15
N ILE A 162 -13.20 7.49 10.67
CA ILE A 162 -13.38 8.71 9.88
C ILE A 162 -12.02 9.29 9.49
N GLY A 163 -11.09 9.46 10.43
CA GLY A 163 -9.74 9.93 10.10
C GLY A 163 -8.99 9.01 9.14
N ALA A 164 -9.21 7.69 9.20
CA ALA A 164 -8.70 6.76 8.20
C ALA A 164 -9.36 6.95 6.82
N THR A 165 -10.65 7.30 6.80
CA THR A 165 -11.41 7.61 5.58
C THR A 165 -10.94 8.91 4.94
N ASP A 166 -10.65 9.94 5.73
CA ASP A 166 -10.08 11.21 5.22
C ASP A 166 -8.72 10.97 4.55
N LYS A 167 -7.84 10.21 5.21
CA LYS A 167 -6.55 9.80 4.64
C LYS A 167 -6.73 9.02 3.34
N PHE A 168 -7.73 8.14 3.28
CA PHE A 168 -8.06 7.39 2.08
C PHE A 168 -8.58 8.28 0.95
N ILE A 169 -9.42 9.28 1.23
CA ILE A 169 -9.89 10.26 0.23
C ILE A 169 -8.70 10.96 -0.41
N SER A 170 -7.76 11.48 0.39
CA SER A 170 -6.54 12.12 -0.12
C SER A 170 -5.69 11.16 -0.96
N LEU A 171 -5.53 9.92 -0.51
CA LEU A 171 -4.83 8.87 -1.26
C LEU A 171 -5.48 8.63 -2.63
N VAL A 172 -6.80 8.50 -2.67
CA VAL A 172 -7.56 8.23 -3.91
C VAL A 172 -7.48 9.40 -4.87
N ILE A 173 -7.64 10.63 -4.39
CA ILE A 173 -7.53 11.83 -5.23
C ILE A 173 -6.16 11.88 -5.91
N ARG A 174 -5.07 11.70 -5.14
CA ARG A 174 -3.71 11.66 -5.69
C ARG A 174 -3.47 10.52 -6.66
N SER A 175 -4.22 9.42 -6.51
CA SER A 175 -4.08 8.21 -7.32
C SER A 175 -5.12 8.12 -8.44
N ALA A 176 -6.03 9.09 -8.59
CA ALA A 176 -7.17 8.92 -9.47
C ALA A 176 -6.76 8.83 -10.95
N ASP A 177 -5.84 9.69 -11.38
CA ASP A 177 -5.30 9.66 -12.73
C ASP A 177 -4.33 8.48 -12.89
N GLN A 178 -4.79 7.39 -13.50
CA GLN A 178 -3.98 6.19 -13.78
C GLN A 178 -3.27 6.25 -15.15
N SER A 179 -3.18 7.42 -15.79
CA SER A 179 -2.43 7.59 -17.03
C SER A 179 -0.95 7.22 -16.87
N ARG A 180 -0.30 6.88 -17.98
CA ARG A 180 1.15 6.59 -17.99
C ARG A 180 1.94 7.78 -17.44
N ALA A 181 1.60 9.00 -17.84
CA ALA A 181 2.29 10.22 -17.43
C ALA A 181 2.18 10.45 -15.91
N ALA A 182 0.97 10.40 -15.34
CA ALA A 182 0.78 10.58 -13.90
C ALA A 182 1.48 9.50 -13.08
N ASN A 183 1.38 8.24 -13.50
CA ASN A 183 2.06 7.15 -12.81
C ASN A 183 3.59 7.25 -12.91
N CYS A 184 4.12 7.66 -14.07
CA CYS A 184 5.54 7.94 -14.26
C CYS A 184 6.03 9.00 -13.27
N HIS A 185 5.30 10.11 -13.19
CA HIS A 185 5.59 11.18 -12.24
C HIS A 185 5.55 10.71 -10.78
N ARG A 186 4.53 9.95 -10.36
CA ARG A 186 4.46 9.39 -8.99
C ARG A 186 5.65 8.50 -8.64
N VAL A 187 6.10 7.66 -9.58
CA VAL A 187 7.27 6.79 -9.37
C VAL A 187 8.53 7.64 -9.22
N ALA A 188 8.73 8.64 -10.09
CA ALA A 188 9.86 9.55 -10.00
C ALA A 188 9.85 10.35 -8.67
N MET A 189 8.68 10.82 -8.23
CA MET A 189 8.47 11.49 -6.93
C MET A 189 8.88 10.60 -5.77
N GLN A 190 8.49 9.32 -5.77
CA GLN A 190 8.83 8.38 -4.72
C GLN A 190 10.33 8.07 -4.67
N LEU A 191 10.94 7.89 -5.84
CA LEU A 191 12.39 7.68 -5.95
C LEU A 191 13.15 8.88 -5.41
N ARG A 192 12.77 10.09 -5.83
CA ARG A 192 13.40 11.32 -5.35
C ARG A 192 13.20 11.51 -3.85
N ALA A 193 12.00 11.24 -3.33
CA ALA A 193 11.72 11.30 -1.90
C ALA A 193 12.62 10.36 -1.10
N LEU A 194 12.79 9.10 -1.54
CA LEU A 194 13.68 8.13 -0.88
C LEU A 194 15.16 8.58 -0.89
N HIS A 195 15.61 9.26 -1.94
CA HIS A 195 16.96 9.82 -1.97
C HIS A 195 17.16 10.99 -1.01
N LEU A 196 16.10 11.73 -0.69
CA LEU A 196 16.15 12.89 0.21
C LEU A 196 15.89 12.52 1.68
N MET A 197 15.28 11.37 1.95
CA MET A 197 15.03 10.89 3.32
C MET A 197 16.36 10.63 4.05
N SER A 198 16.43 11.05 5.31
CA SER A 198 17.41 10.60 6.28
C SER A 198 17.20 9.12 6.64
N ASP A 199 18.21 8.50 7.24
CA ASP A 199 18.11 7.11 7.72
C ASP A 199 16.97 6.95 8.74
N GLN A 200 16.80 7.95 9.61
CA GLN A 200 15.69 8.00 10.57
C GLN A 200 14.34 8.02 9.86
N GLU A 201 14.15 8.85 8.83
CA GLU A 201 12.91 8.90 8.06
C GLU A 201 12.62 7.58 7.33
N ILE A 202 13.64 6.89 6.82
CA ILE A 202 13.49 5.55 6.22
C ILE A 202 13.01 4.55 7.28
N CYS A 203 13.67 4.51 8.44
CA CYS A 203 13.25 3.65 9.54
C CYS A 203 11.84 3.97 10.01
N ASP A 204 11.47 5.26 10.10
CA ASP A 204 10.14 5.67 10.51
C ASP A 204 9.06 5.34 9.50
N GLN A 205 9.37 5.42 8.20
CA GLN A 205 8.42 5.15 7.13
C GLN A 205 8.20 3.64 6.93
N PHE A 206 9.27 2.84 6.90
CA PHE A 206 9.19 1.42 6.58
C PHE A 206 9.08 0.52 7.80
N LYS A 207 9.50 0.99 8.97
CA LYS A 207 9.55 0.29 10.26
C LYS A 207 10.51 -0.89 10.30
N CYS A 208 10.61 -1.71 9.26
CA CYS A 208 11.54 -2.83 9.17
C CYS A 208 12.18 -2.97 7.79
N GLU A 209 13.29 -3.72 7.77
CA GLU A 209 14.11 -3.96 6.58
C GLU A 209 13.34 -4.63 5.43
N GLU A 210 12.56 -5.65 5.74
CA GLU A 210 11.81 -6.42 4.75
C GLU A 210 10.83 -5.54 3.96
N GLU A 211 10.08 -4.66 4.64
CA GLU A 211 9.14 -3.73 4.00
C GLU A 211 9.88 -2.68 3.16
N TYR A 212 11.05 -2.23 3.61
CA TYR A 212 11.91 -1.34 2.84
C TYR A 212 12.42 -1.99 1.55
N LEU A 213 13.03 -3.17 1.66
CA LEU A 213 13.54 -3.93 0.51
C LEU A 213 12.40 -4.31 -0.46
N SER A 214 11.25 -4.69 0.08
CA SER A 214 10.03 -4.98 -0.68
C SER A 214 9.58 -3.78 -1.54
N GLU A 215 9.55 -2.57 -0.96
CA GLU A 215 9.23 -1.34 -1.69
C GLU A 215 10.31 -1.00 -2.74
N LEU A 216 11.60 -1.17 -2.42
CA LEU A 216 12.68 -0.94 -3.40
C LEU A 216 12.53 -1.83 -4.64
N VAL A 217 12.24 -3.12 -4.46
CA VAL A 217 12.04 -4.06 -5.58
C VAL A 217 10.84 -3.66 -6.44
N LEU A 218 9.75 -3.19 -5.82
CA LEU A 218 8.58 -2.71 -6.58
C LEU A 218 8.92 -1.43 -7.37
N LEU A 219 9.62 -0.49 -6.75
CA LEU A 219 10.04 0.75 -7.40
C LEU A 219 11.01 0.51 -8.55
N GLU A 220 11.94 -0.43 -8.40
CA GLU A 220 12.87 -0.86 -9.45
C GLU A 220 12.12 -1.37 -10.68
N ARG A 221 11.14 -2.26 -10.46
CA ARG A 221 10.29 -2.80 -11.54
C ARG A 221 9.47 -1.70 -12.22
N LEU A 222 8.91 -0.77 -11.45
CA LEU A 222 8.14 0.35 -11.99
C LEU A 222 9.02 1.33 -12.77
N ALA A 223 10.21 1.65 -12.26
CA ALA A 223 11.17 2.52 -12.93
C ALA A 223 11.59 1.96 -14.29
N ARG A 224 11.88 0.64 -14.37
CA ARG A 224 12.17 -0.04 -15.64
C ARG A 224 10.97 -0.02 -16.59
N TYR A 225 9.77 -0.29 -16.09
CA TYR A 225 8.55 -0.31 -16.90
C TYR A 225 8.22 1.05 -17.52
N TYR A 226 8.38 2.13 -16.76
CA TYR A 226 8.18 3.48 -17.24
C TYR A 226 9.37 4.01 -18.05
N ARG A 227 10.53 3.33 -17.98
CA ARG A 227 11.81 3.75 -18.59
C ARG A 227 12.26 5.11 -18.05
N LEU A 228 12.15 5.29 -16.74
CA LEU A 228 12.57 6.51 -16.07
C LEU A 228 14.09 6.69 -16.19
N ALA A 229 14.50 7.85 -16.68
CA ALA A 229 15.87 8.30 -16.66
C ALA A 229 16.22 8.87 -15.27
N VAL A 230 17.52 8.91 -14.95
CA VAL A 230 18.01 9.68 -13.80
C VAL A 230 17.54 11.14 -13.87
N ASP A 231 17.63 11.77 -15.04
CA ASP A 231 17.23 13.16 -15.25
C ASP A 231 15.76 13.42 -14.90
N ASP A 232 14.87 12.44 -15.13
CA ASP A 232 13.44 12.56 -14.78
C ASP A 232 13.23 12.67 -13.26
N ILE A 233 14.12 12.05 -12.47
CA ILE A 233 14.06 12.08 -11.00
C ILE A 233 14.59 13.41 -10.48
N PHE A 234 15.73 13.87 -11.00
CA PHE A 234 16.41 15.07 -10.48
C PHE A 234 15.77 16.39 -10.94
N ARG A 235 14.88 16.36 -11.94
CA ARG A 235 14.01 17.50 -12.28
C ARG A 235 12.97 17.82 -11.21
N ILE A 236 12.63 16.85 -10.37
CA ILE A 236 11.66 17.02 -9.30
C ILE A 236 12.29 17.80 -8.15
N SER A 237 11.67 18.91 -7.78
CA SER A 237 12.17 19.77 -6.71
C SER A 237 11.77 19.26 -5.31
N ALA A 238 12.55 19.62 -4.30
CA ALA A 238 12.19 19.32 -2.91
C ALA A 238 10.88 20.02 -2.47
N ALA A 239 10.59 21.19 -3.03
CA ALA A 239 9.35 21.91 -2.78
C ALA A 239 8.13 21.19 -3.38
N GLU A 240 8.28 20.62 -4.57
CA GLU A 240 7.25 19.79 -5.21
C GLU A 240 6.99 18.50 -4.44
N ILE A 241 8.05 17.87 -3.94
CA ILE A 241 7.96 16.73 -3.00
C ILE A 241 7.18 17.15 -1.77
N LYS A 242 7.65 18.18 -1.07
CA LYS A 242 6.98 18.68 0.11
C LYS A 242 5.51 19.00 -0.17
N HIS A 243 5.18 19.68 -1.27
CA HIS A 243 3.80 19.94 -1.65
C HIS A 243 2.97 18.66 -1.87
N PHE A 244 3.52 17.66 -2.56
CA PHE A 244 2.87 16.37 -2.76
C PHE A 244 2.59 15.64 -1.42
N TRP A 245 3.46 15.84 -0.44
CA TRP A 245 3.34 15.27 0.91
C TRP A 245 2.67 16.18 1.94
N ASP A 246 2.50 17.48 1.70
CA ASP A 246 1.94 18.46 2.65
C ASP A 246 0.42 18.63 2.51
N VAL A 247 -0.20 18.14 1.42
CA VAL A 247 -1.67 17.97 1.33
C VAL A 247 -2.15 16.84 2.28
N GLN A 248 -1.49 16.66 3.42
CA GLN A 248 -1.62 15.53 4.36
C GLN A 248 -1.97 15.96 5.79
N CYS A 249 -2.09 17.26 6.07
CA CYS A 249 -2.56 17.78 7.35
C CYS A 249 -3.90 18.49 7.18
#